data_AF-A0A5B9FH10-F1
#
_entry.id   AF-A0A5B9FH10-F1
#
_cell.length_a   1.000
_cell.length_b   1.000
_cell.length_c   1.000
_cell.angle_alpha   90.00
_cell.angle_beta   90.00
_cell.angle_gamma   90.00
#
_symmetry.space_group_name_H-M   'P 1'
#
loop_
_entity.id
_entity.type
_entity.pdbx_description
1 polymer ?
#
loop_
_entity_poly.entity_id
_entity_poly.type
_entity_poly.pdbx_seq_one_letter_code
_entity_poly.pdbx_strand_id
1 'polypeptide(L)'
;MSMRLASYLKDFSTAAAPPAPSAQAFDMPSVDAFDMDFPALPEPEPVDVEAIRREAYAEGHEAGEKAAEERFEVDRQAMEIAHAQALAERDQKLRDEFAEILATKLPDVIRSMSIAVSEQAAIALAPVIGEALAEKAVKDLSDLLQAAIASGEAGKIDVKGPRHLFEKLHAEMPEHTSFLRHTEDDDLDLTAEFGDAALVTRISAFTASLKKVLA
;
A
#
# COMPACT_ATOMS: atom_id res chain seq x y z
N MET A 1 48.94 -14.77 -32.71
CA MET A 1 49.81 -13.66 -33.18
C MET A 1 48.92 -12.52 -33.61
N SER A 2 48.81 -11.47 -32.79
CA SER A 2 47.94 -10.31 -33.05
C SER A 2 48.71 -9.27 -33.85
N MET A 3 48.32 -9.06 -35.10
CA MET A 3 48.92 -8.08 -36.00
C MET A 3 48.34 -6.70 -35.67
N ARG A 4 49.20 -5.69 -35.44
CA ARG A 4 48.77 -4.37 -34.97
C ARG A 4 48.06 -3.61 -36.10
N LEU A 5 46.84 -3.11 -35.82
CA LEU A 5 46.02 -2.30 -36.74
C LEU A 5 46.76 -1.12 -37.40
N ALA A 6 47.85 -0.64 -36.79
CA ALA A 6 48.70 0.42 -37.33
C ALA A 6 49.34 0.09 -38.69
N SER A 7 49.48 -1.19 -39.08
CA SER A 7 50.01 -1.55 -40.41
C SER A 7 48.98 -1.49 -41.54
N TYR A 8 47.70 -1.27 -41.22
CA TYR A 8 46.60 -1.16 -42.20
C TYR A 8 46.14 0.29 -42.46
N LEU A 9 46.70 1.26 -41.73
CA LEU A 9 46.40 2.67 -41.96
C LEU A 9 47.32 3.21 -43.04
N LYS A 10 46.73 3.72 -44.11
CA LYS A 10 47.45 4.37 -45.21
C LYS A 10 48.01 5.69 -44.69
N ASP A 11 49.31 5.91 -44.90
CA ASP A 11 49.99 7.15 -44.51
C ASP A 11 49.52 8.29 -45.43
N PHE A 12 48.90 9.31 -44.85
CA PHE A 12 48.41 10.50 -45.56
C PHE A 12 49.39 11.68 -45.48
N SER A 13 50.57 11.51 -44.85
CA SER A 13 51.55 12.59 -44.68
C SER A 13 52.41 12.85 -45.93
N THR A 14 52.34 11.99 -46.94
CA THR A 14 53.03 12.17 -48.23
C THR A 14 52.01 12.24 -49.36
N ALA A 15 51.36 13.40 -49.51
CA ALA A 15 50.75 13.76 -50.77
C ALA A 15 51.88 14.06 -51.78
N ALA A 16 52.40 13.02 -52.44
CA ALA A 16 53.07 13.22 -53.70
C ALA A 16 52.06 13.91 -54.62
N ALA A 17 52.36 15.13 -55.06
CA ALA A 17 51.55 15.84 -56.04
C ALA A 17 51.27 14.88 -57.21
N PRO A 18 50.02 14.77 -57.68
CA PRO A 18 49.73 13.95 -58.85
C PRO A 18 50.69 14.34 -59.96
N PRO A 19 51.29 13.38 -60.70
CA PRO A 19 52.04 13.74 -61.90
C PRO A 19 51.11 14.62 -62.75
N ALA A 20 51.59 15.81 -63.12
CA ALA A 20 50.88 16.66 -64.05
C ALA A 20 50.43 15.76 -65.21
N PRO A 21 49.15 15.79 -65.63
CA PRO A 21 48.71 14.98 -66.75
C PRO A 21 49.69 15.25 -67.89
N SER A 22 50.29 14.18 -68.42
CA SER A 22 51.12 14.30 -69.60
C SER A 22 50.29 15.08 -70.60
N ALA A 23 50.71 16.30 -70.93
CA ALA A 23 50.10 17.04 -72.01
C ALA A 23 50.30 16.16 -73.24
N GLN A 24 49.26 15.38 -73.58
CA GLN A 24 49.15 14.84 -74.90
C GLN A 24 49.19 16.09 -75.76
N ALA A 25 50.30 16.30 -76.46
CA ALA A 25 50.39 17.27 -77.49
C ALA A 25 49.38 16.80 -78.54
N PHE A 26 48.13 17.22 -78.36
CA PHE A 26 47.20 17.29 -79.46
C PHE A 26 47.88 18.21 -80.45
N ASP A 27 48.31 17.63 -81.57
CA ASP A 27 48.76 18.35 -82.75
C ASP A 27 47.53 19.07 -83.31
N MET A 28 47.14 20.13 -82.60
CA MET A 28 46.22 21.11 -83.11
C MET A 28 46.98 21.80 -84.23
N PRO A 29 46.43 21.84 -85.46
CA PRO A 29 47.07 22.60 -86.53
C PRO A 29 47.37 23.98 -85.97
N SER A 30 48.65 24.40 -86.04
CA SER A 30 49.00 25.77 -85.72
C SER A 30 48.22 26.64 -86.69
N VAL A 31 47.13 27.19 -86.18
CA VAL A 31 46.35 28.17 -86.89
C VAL A 31 47.26 29.40 -86.98
N ASP A 32 48.01 29.52 -88.07
CA ASP A 32 48.44 30.83 -88.54
C ASP A 32 47.20 31.68 -88.55
N ALA A 33 47.21 32.72 -87.72
CA ALA A 33 46.12 33.65 -87.46
C ALA A 33 44.99 33.58 -88.50
N PHE A 34 44.00 32.73 -88.24
CA PHE A 34 42.67 33.02 -88.73
C PHE A 34 42.37 34.38 -88.10
N ASP A 35 42.31 35.41 -88.93
CA ASP A 35 41.84 36.77 -88.61
C ASP A 35 40.32 36.71 -88.34
N MET A 36 39.96 35.83 -87.41
CA MET A 36 38.68 35.79 -86.74
C MET A 36 38.85 36.80 -85.63
N ASP A 37 38.33 38.01 -85.85
CA ASP A 37 38.16 39.06 -84.86
C ASP A 37 37.25 38.53 -83.74
N PHE A 38 37.81 37.68 -82.87
CA PHE A 38 37.19 37.32 -81.62
C PHE A 38 37.16 38.61 -80.82
N PRO A 39 35.98 39.20 -80.57
CA PRO A 39 35.92 40.37 -79.71
C PRO A 39 36.63 40.00 -78.42
N ALA A 40 37.62 40.81 -78.02
CA ALA A 40 38.39 40.59 -76.82
C ALA A 40 37.41 40.23 -75.71
N LEU A 41 37.50 38.99 -75.21
CA LEU A 41 36.66 38.57 -74.09
C LEU A 41 36.89 39.61 -73.00
N PRO A 42 35.82 40.23 -72.46
CA PRO A 42 35.98 41.26 -71.45
C PRO A 42 36.87 40.68 -70.34
N GLU A 43 37.90 41.44 -69.95
CA GLU A 43 38.80 41.03 -68.88
C GLU A 43 37.94 40.61 -67.67
N PRO A 44 38.12 39.39 -67.14
CA PRO A 44 37.28 38.92 -66.05
C PRO A 44 37.43 39.89 -64.90
N GLU A 45 36.31 40.44 -64.44
CA GLU A 45 36.30 41.34 -63.29
C GLU A 45 37.03 40.66 -62.12
N PRO A 46 37.90 41.37 -61.39
CA PRO A 46 38.66 40.78 -60.30
C PRO A 46 37.68 40.36 -59.20
N VAL A 47 37.37 39.06 -59.15
CA VAL A 47 36.52 38.49 -58.12
C VAL A 47 37.26 38.54 -56.79
N ASP A 48 36.70 39.23 -55.80
CA ASP A 48 37.24 39.27 -54.45
C ASP A 48 36.97 37.93 -53.74
N VAL A 49 37.94 37.02 -53.86
CA VAL A 49 37.91 35.68 -53.27
C VAL A 49 37.84 35.73 -51.73
N GLU A 50 38.35 36.80 -51.11
CA GLU A 50 38.29 36.97 -49.65
C GLU A 50 36.88 37.35 -49.20
N ALA A 51 36.18 38.19 -49.97
CA ALA A 51 34.77 38.52 -49.73
C ALA A 51 33.88 37.27 -49.80
N ILE A 52 34.03 36.45 -50.86
CA ILE A 52 33.27 35.20 -51.03
C ILE A 52 33.57 34.21 -49.89
N ARG A 53 34.83 34.08 -49.45
CA ARG A 53 35.19 33.21 -48.33
C ARG A 53 34.55 33.68 -47.03
N ARG A 54 34.46 34.99 -46.79
CA ARG A 54 33.84 35.54 -45.58
C ARG A 54 32.33 35.27 -45.57
N GLU A 55 31.66 35.45 -46.70
CA GLU A 55 30.23 35.14 -46.85
C GLU A 55 29.94 33.65 -46.64
N ALA A 56 30.68 32.77 -47.30
CA ALA A 56 30.51 31.32 -47.13
C ALA A 56 30.81 30.84 -45.69
N TYR A 57 31.78 31.47 -45.00
CA TYR A 57 32.04 31.19 -43.59
C TYR A 57 30.90 31.68 -42.69
N ALA A 58 30.36 32.87 -42.94
CA ALA A 58 29.22 33.40 -42.18
C ALA A 58 27.97 32.52 -42.36
N GLU A 59 27.65 32.15 -43.61
CA GLU A 59 26.53 31.26 -43.91
C GLU A 59 26.70 29.87 -43.26
N GLY A 60 27.90 29.29 -43.33
CA GLY A 60 28.21 28.01 -42.69
C GLY A 60 28.17 28.08 -41.16
N HIS A 61 28.59 29.20 -40.58
CA HIS A 61 28.52 29.44 -39.14
C HIS A 61 27.06 29.54 -38.68
N GLU A 62 26.24 30.34 -39.36
CA GLU A 62 24.82 30.48 -39.05
C GLU A 62 24.06 29.15 -39.23
N ALA A 63 24.36 28.39 -40.29
CA ALA A 63 23.77 27.07 -40.50
C ALA A 63 24.20 26.06 -39.41
N GLY A 64 25.47 26.13 -38.98
CA GLY A 64 26.01 25.31 -37.90
C GLY A 64 25.39 25.65 -36.54
N GLU A 65 25.21 26.93 -36.23
CA GLU A 65 24.55 27.40 -35.01
C GLU A 65 23.09 26.95 -34.97
N LYS A 66 22.34 27.15 -36.06
CA LYS A 66 20.94 26.68 -36.14
C LYS A 66 20.84 25.17 -35.95
N ALA A 67 21.69 24.38 -36.62
CA ALA A 67 21.70 22.93 -36.46
C ALA A 67 22.10 22.49 -35.04
N ALA A 68 22.97 23.25 -34.35
CA ALA A 68 23.34 22.98 -32.96
C ALA A 68 22.19 23.32 -32.00
N GLU A 69 21.51 24.44 -32.19
CA GLU A 69 20.33 24.84 -31.41
C GLU A 69 19.18 23.84 -31.57
N GLU A 70 18.89 23.41 -32.81
CA GLU A 70 17.86 22.40 -33.08
C GLU A 70 18.16 21.07 -32.36
N ARG A 71 19.42 20.60 -32.43
CA ARG A 71 19.83 19.38 -31.71
C ARG A 71 19.72 19.55 -30.20
N PHE A 72 20.16 20.69 -29.67
CA PHE A 72 20.06 20.97 -28.25
C PHE A 72 18.60 20.99 -27.77
N GLU A 73 17.70 21.61 -28.52
CA GLU A 73 16.27 21.63 -28.18
C GLU A 73 15.65 20.24 -28.22
N VAL A 74 16.01 19.42 -29.22
CA VAL A 74 15.57 18.02 -29.28
C VAL A 74 16.07 17.23 -28.06
N ASP A 75 17.36 17.35 -27.73
CA ASP A 75 17.95 16.65 -26.59
C ASP A 75 17.35 17.13 -25.25
N ARG A 76 17.10 18.44 -25.11
CA ARG A 76 16.43 19.03 -23.95
C ARG A 76 15.02 18.47 -23.77
N GLN A 77 14.23 18.46 -24.85
CA GLN A 77 12.87 17.90 -24.82
C GLN A 77 12.88 16.40 -24.51
N ALA A 78 13.81 15.65 -25.10
CA ALA A 78 13.96 14.22 -24.82
C ALA A 78 14.29 13.97 -23.34
N MET A 79 15.18 14.78 -22.75
CA MET A 79 15.53 14.69 -21.33
C MET A 79 14.34 15.05 -20.42
N GLU A 80 13.57 16.08 -20.77
CA GLU A 80 12.37 16.48 -20.01
C GLU A 80 11.30 15.40 -20.02
N ILE A 81 11.04 14.79 -21.19
CA ILE A 81 10.10 13.69 -21.34
C ILE A 81 10.57 12.47 -20.52
N ALA A 82 11.84 12.10 -20.64
CA ALA A 82 12.40 10.97 -19.91
C ALA A 82 12.33 11.18 -18.39
N HIS A 83 12.62 12.39 -17.91
CA HIS A 83 12.53 12.73 -16.50
C HIS A 83 11.09 12.70 -16.00
N ALA A 84 10.15 13.27 -16.75
CA ALA A 84 8.73 13.24 -16.41
C ALA A 84 8.19 11.79 -16.33
N GLN A 85 8.60 10.93 -17.27
CA GLN A 85 8.26 9.51 -17.26
C GLN A 85 8.86 8.79 -16.04
N ALA A 86 10.14 9.03 -15.73
CA ALA A 86 10.79 8.43 -14.57
C ALA A 86 10.12 8.83 -13.25
N LEU A 87 9.68 10.08 -13.11
CA LEU A 87 8.91 10.53 -11.94
C LEU A 87 7.55 9.85 -11.88
N ALA A 88 6.81 9.78 -12.99
CA ALA A 88 5.51 9.13 -13.04
C ALA A 88 5.60 7.64 -12.69
N GLU A 89 6.60 6.93 -13.21
CA GLU A 89 6.83 5.52 -12.87
C GLU A 89 7.18 5.33 -11.40
N ARG A 90 8.02 6.21 -10.83
CA ARG A 90 8.38 6.17 -9.42
C ARG A 90 7.14 6.41 -8.54
N ASP A 91 6.35 7.42 -8.85
CA ASP A 91 5.13 7.74 -8.11
C ASP A 91 4.12 6.60 -8.17
N GLN A 92 3.98 5.97 -9.34
CA GLN A 92 3.11 4.81 -9.51
C GLN A 92 3.59 3.63 -8.66
N LYS A 93 4.88 3.29 -8.70
CA LYS A 93 5.45 2.21 -7.86
C LYS A 93 5.22 2.45 -6.37
N LEU A 94 5.46 3.67 -5.89
CA LEU A 94 5.22 4.00 -4.50
C LEU A 94 3.74 3.84 -4.14
N ARG A 95 2.82 4.32 -4.98
CA ARG A 95 1.37 4.16 -4.77
C ARG A 95 0.97 2.70 -4.69
N ASP A 96 1.51 1.87 -5.58
CA ASP A 96 1.20 0.44 -5.63
C ASP A 96 1.75 -0.28 -4.39
N GLU A 97 2.99 0.01 -3.98
CA GLU A 97 3.59 -0.52 -2.74
C GLU A 97 2.79 -0.10 -1.51
N PHE A 98 2.39 1.17 -1.40
CA PHE A 98 1.56 1.65 -0.29
C PHE A 98 0.17 0.99 -0.30
N ALA A 99 -0.43 0.83 -1.47
CA ALA A 99 -1.72 0.17 -1.61
C ALA A 99 -1.64 -1.31 -1.20
N GLU A 100 -0.57 -2.02 -1.56
CA GLU A 100 -0.34 -3.41 -1.16
C GLU A 100 -0.12 -3.54 0.36
N ILE A 101 0.69 -2.66 0.95
CA ILE A 101 0.89 -2.63 2.40
C ILE A 101 -0.44 -2.34 3.12
N LEU A 102 -1.22 -1.39 2.63
CA LEU A 102 -2.53 -1.09 3.22
C LEU A 102 -3.49 -2.26 3.08
N ALA A 103 -3.58 -2.87 1.90
CA ALA A 103 -4.46 -4.01 1.64
C ALA A 103 -4.13 -5.22 2.51
N THR A 104 -2.85 -5.42 2.84
CA THR A 104 -2.40 -6.55 3.66
C THR A 104 -2.46 -6.26 5.16
N LYS A 105 -2.00 -5.07 5.60
CA LYS A 105 -1.84 -4.76 7.04
C LYS A 105 -3.08 -4.16 7.67
N LEU A 106 -3.87 -3.37 6.94
CA LEU A 106 -5.04 -2.70 7.51
C LEU A 106 -6.09 -3.70 8.02
N PRO A 107 -6.41 -4.80 7.32
CA PRO A 107 -7.36 -5.79 7.84
C PRO A 107 -6.89 -6.45 9.13
N ASP A 108 -5.59 -6.71 9.28
CA ASP A 108 -5.01 -7.30 10.49
C ASP A 108 -5.15 -6.35 11.69
N VAL A 109 -4.89 -5.05 11.47
CA VAL A 109 -5.06 -4.02 12.50
C VAL A 109 -6.54 -3.87 12.88
N ILE A 110 -7.46 -3.85 11.91
CA ILE A 110 -8.90 -3.78 12.19
C ILE A 110 -9.35 -5.01 13.00
N ARG A 111 -8.86 -6.19 12.65
CA ARG A 111 -9.18 -7.43 13.37
C ARG A 111 -8.66 -7.40 14.80
N SER A 112 -7.40 -7.00 15.01
CA SER A 112 -6.81 -6.93 16.35
C SER A 112 -7.53 -5.90 17.23
N MET A 113 -7.87 -4.74 16.68
CA MET A 113 -8.68 -3.74 17.37
C MET A 113 -10.06 -4.27 17.72
N SER A 114 -10.72 -4.98 16.80
CA SER A 114 -12.05 -5.55 17.04
C SER A 114 -12.02 -6.58 18.17
N ILE A 115 -11.01 -7.47 18.19
CA ILE A 115 -10.81 -8.44 19.27
C ILE A 115 -10.57 -7.73 20.61
N ALA A 116 -9.65 -6.76 20.64
CA ALA A 116 -9.35 -6.00 21.85
C ALA A 116 -10.58 -5.26 22.40
N VAL A 117 -11.38 -4.64 21.52
CA VAL A 117 -12.63 -3.96 21.93
C VAL A 117 -13.65 -4.96 22.44
N SER A 118 -13.82 -6.11 21.78
CA SER A 118 -14.73 -7.16 22.25
C SER A 118 -14.34 -7.71 23.62
N GLU A 119 -13.05 -7.96 23.86
CA GLU A 119 -12.54 -8.41 25.17
C GLU A 119 -12.82 -7.37 26.26
N GLN A 120 -12.52 -6.10 26.01
CA GLN A 120 -12.78 -5.03 26.96
C GLN A 120 -14.27 -4.83 27.22
N ALA A 121 -15.11 -4.92 26.18
CA ALA A 121 -16.56 -4.85 26.32
C ALA A 121 -17.09 -6.02 27.15
N ALA A 122 -16.56 -7.23 26.95
CA ALA A 122 -16.98 -8.41 27.69
C ALA A 122 -16.56 -8.33 29.17
N ILE A 123 -15.36 -7.81 29.47
CA ILE A 123 -14.92 -7.53 30.85
C ILE A 123 -15.83 -6.48 31.50
N ALA A 124 -16.17 -5.41 30.79
CA ALA A 124 -17.02 -4.35 31.31
C ALA A 124 -18.47 -4.80 31.55
N LEU A 125 -18.99 -5.71 30.71
CA LEU A 125 -20.35 -6.23 30.81
C LEU A 125 -20.48 -7.41 31.78
N ALA A 126 -19.40 -8.12 32.10
CA ALA A 126 -19.45 -9.31 32.95
C ALA A 126 -20.14 -9.10 34.31
N PRO A 127 -19.90 -8.00 35.07
CA PRO A 127 -20.57 -7.77 36.34
C PRO A 127 -22.08 -7.56 36.18
N VAL A 128 -22.50 -6.80 35.16
CA VAL A 128 -23.91 -6.47 34.90
C VAL A 128 -24.70 -7.72 34.50
N ILE A 129 -24.12 -8.54 33.63
CA ILE A 129 -24.74 -9.82 33.22
C ILE A 129 -24.79 -10.80 34.40
N GLY A 130 -23.73 -10.84 35.22
CA GLY A 130 -23.69 -11.68 36.42
C GLY A 130 -24.80 -11.34 37.41
N GLU A 131 -25.01 -10.05 37.68
CA GLU A 131 -26.08 -9.58 38.57
C GLU A 131 -27.47 -9.89 38.00
N ALA A 132 -27.72 -9.58 36.72
CA ALA A 132 -29.01 -9.86 36.07
C ALA A 132 -29.32 -11.36 36.03
N LEU A 133 -28.31 -12.21 35.84
CA LEU A 133 -28.47 -13.66 35.90
C LEU A 133 -28.81 -14.13 37.31
N ALA A 134 -28.12 -13.61 38.33
CA ALA A 134 -28.40 -13.96 39.72
C ALA A 134 -29.83 -13.60 40.11
N GLU A 135 -30.31 -12.42 39.72
CA GLU A 135 -31.70 -12.00 39.94
C GLU A 135 -32.69 -12.91 39.25
N LYS A 136 -32.45 -13.25 37.99
CA LYS A 136 -33.31 -14.18 37.25
C LYS A 136 -33.32 -15.57 37.90
N ALA A 137 -32.16 -16.09 38.28
CA ALA A 137 -32.05 -17.42 38.88
C ALA A 137 -32.77 -17.50 40.24
N VAL A 138 -32.69 -16.43 41.04
CA VAL A 138 -33.43 -16.32 42.31
C VAL A 138 -34.94 -16.28 42.05
N LYS A 139 -35.39 -15.52 41.05
CA LYS A 139 -36.80 -15.44 40.68
C LYS A 139 -37.35 -16.77 40.14
N ASP A 140 -36.61 -17.42 39.25
CA ASP A 140 -37.00 -18.73 38.72
C ASP A 140 -37.08 -19.76 39.87
N LEU A 141 -36.17 -19.69 40.86
CA LEU A 141 -36.21 -20.52 42.05
C LEU A 141 -37.42 -20.19 42.94
N SER A 142 -37.75 -18.91 43.16
CA SER A 142 -38.93 -18.53 43.94
C SER A 142 -40.22 -19.05 43.32
N ASP A 143 -40.37 -18.93 42.01
CA ASP A 143 -41.57 -19.38 41.30
C ASP A 143 -41.76 -20.89 41.44
N LEU A 144 -40.67 -21.67 41.33
CA LEU A 144 -40.70 -23.12 41.54
C LEU A 144 -41.04 -23.50 42.99
N LEU A 145 -40.46 -22.82 43.97
CA LEU A 145 -40.75 -23.08 45.39
C LEU A 145 -42.19 -22.70 45.75
N GLN A 146 -42.70 -21.56 45.27
CA GLN A 146 -44.10 -21.17 45.47
C GLN A 146 -45.06 -22.21 44.90
N ALA A 147 -44.79 -22.74 43.70
CA ALA A 147 -45.60 -23.80 43.11
C ALA A 147 -45.55 -25.11 43.91
N ALA A 148 -44.38 -25.49 44.43
CA ALA A 148 -44.20 -26.67 45.27
C ALA A 148 -44.91 -26.53 46.65
N ILE A 149 -44.92 -25.31 47.22
CA ILE A 149 -45.65 -25.02 48.46
C ILE A 149 -47.17 -25.05 48.21
N ALA A 150 -47.64 -24.44 47.12
CA ALA A 150 -49.06 -24.39 46.78
C ALA A 150 -49.66 -25.77 46.46
N SER A 151 -48.85 -26.69 45.91
CA SER A 151 -49.24 -28.09 45.67
C SER A 151 -49.17 -28.97 46.94
N GLY A 152 -48.65 -28.45 48.05
CA GLY A 152 -48.49 -29.17 49.31
C GLY A 152 -47.33 -30.18 49.32
N GLU A 153 -46.47 -30.17 48.30
CA GLU A 153 -45.30 -31.04 48.20
C GLU A 153 -44.11 -30.53 49.04
N ALA A 154 -44.04 -29.22 49.27
CA ALA A 154 -42.97 -28.60 50.05
C ALA A 154 -43.43 -28.24 51.48
N GLY A 155 -42.86 -28.93 52.47
CA GLY A 155 -42.99 -28.61 53.89
C GLY A 155 -41.96 -27.57 54.33
N LYS A 156 -40.99 -27.98 55.16
CA LYS A 156 -39.82 -27.13 55.46
C LYS A 156 -38.81 -27.23 54.31
N ILE A 157 -38.33 -26.09 53.84
CA ILE A 157 -37.34 -25.99 52.77
C ILE A 157 -36.03 -25.49 53.40
N ASP A 158 -34.98 -26.30 53.32
CA ASP A 158 -33.63 -25.90 53.75
C ASP A 158 -32.90 -25.27 52.55
N VAL A 159 -32.53 -24.00 52.66
CA VAL A 159 -31.84 -23.23 51.62
C VAL A 159 -30.39 -23.02 52.01
N LYS A 160 -29.45 -23.54 51.23
CA LYS A 160 -28.00 -23.37 51.37
C LYS A 160 -27.47 -22.39 50.33
N GLY A 161 -26.53 -21.52 50.71
CA GLY A 161 -25.86 -20.61 49.79
C GLY A 161 -25.63 -19.21 50.36
N PRO A 162 -25.19 -18.25 49.52
CA PRO A 162 -24.83 -16.92 49.98
C PRO A 162 -25.99 -16.16 50.58
N ARG A 163 -25.69 -15.46 51.66
CA ARG A 163 -26.65 -14.61 52.35
C ARG A 163 -27.32 -13.59 51.43
N HIS A 164 -26.57 -12.95 50.53
CA HIS A 164 -27.10 -11.93 49.62
C HIS A 164 -28.15 -12.49 48.63
N LEU A 165 -27.98 -13.73 48.14
CA LEU A 165 -28.96 -14.37 47.27
C LEU A 165 -30.18 -14.85 48.06
N PHE A 166 -29.96 -15.36 49.29
CA PHE A 166 -31.05 -15.73 50.17
C PHE A 166 -31.93 -14.53 50.54
N GLU A 167 -31.34 -13.36 50.82
CA GLU A 167 -32.08 -12.13 51.08
C GLU A 167 -32.92 -11.69 49.88
N LYS A 168 -32.40 -11.82 48.65
CA LYS A 168 -33.19 -11.61 47.41
C LYS A 168 -34.34 -12.63 47.30
N LEU A 169 -34.10 -13.92 47.56
CA LEU A 169 -35.13 -14.96 47.53
C LEU A 169 -36.25 -14.70 48.57
N HIS A 170 -35.85 -14.28 49.77
CA HIS A 170 -36.77 -13.94 50.85
C HIS A 170 -37.65 -12.73 50.49
N ALA A 171 -37.10 -11.75 49.76
CA ALA A 171 -37.86 -10.59 49.28
C ALA A 171 -38.89 -10.97 48.19
N GLU A 172 -38.58 -11.96 47.34
CA GLU A 172 -39.49 -12.47 46.29
C GLU A 172 -40.61 -13.38 46.87
N MET A 173 -40.44 -13.93 48.07
CA MET A 173 -41.41 -14.85 48.70
C MET A 173 -41.93 -14.39 50.09
N PRO A 174 -42.48 -13.17 50.24
CA PRO A 174 -42.80 -12.60 51.55
C PRO A 174 -43.85 -13.42 52.34
N GLU A 175 -44.79 -14.06 51.65
CA GLU A 175 -45.88 -14.85 52.26
C GLU A 175 -45.45 -16.25 52.74
N HIS A 176 -44.28 -16.74 52.32
CA HIS A 176 -43.82 -18.10 52.58
C HIS A 176 -42.49 -18.17 53.36
N THR A 177 -42.08 -17.04 53.93
CA THR A 177 -40.83 -16.88 54.69
C THR A 177 -40.68 -17.84 55.88
N SER A 178 -41.79 -18.25 56.50
CA SER A 178 -41.81 -19.20 57.62
C SER A 178 -41.43 -20.64 57.24
N PHE A 179 -41.44 -20.97 55.96
CA PHE A 179 -41.08 -22.30 55.44
C PHE A 179 -39.59 -22.41 55.07
N LEU A 180 -38.89 -21.28 54.94
CA LEU A 180 -37.50 -21.22 54.49
C LEU A 180 -36.54 -21.20 55.68
N ARG A 181 -35.57 -22.13 55.69
CA ARG A 181 -34.47 -22.13 56.65
C ARG A 181 -33.14 -21.94 55.93
N HIS A 182 -32.46 -20.83 56.20
CA HIS A 182 -31.16 -20.53 55.59
C HIS A 182 -30.01 -21.21 56.33
N THR A 183 -29.08 -21.76 55.56
CA THR A 183 -27.75 -22.17 55.99
C THR A 183 -26.75 -21.44 55.09
N GLU A 184 -25.89 -20.61 55.69
CA GLU A 184 -24.89 -19.86 54.95
C GLU A 184 -23.81 -20.81 54.40
N ASP A 185 -23.55 -20.68 53.10
CA ASP A 185 -22.50 -21.39 52.38
C ASP A 185 -21.80 -20.39 51.45
N ASP A 186 -20.50 -20.58 51.22
CA ASP A 186 -19.64 -19.69 50.41
C ASP A 186 -19.71 -20.03 48.90
N ASP A 187 -20.60 -20.94 48.50
CA ASP A 187 -20.85 -21.27 47.09
C ASP A 187 -21.46 -20.08 46.31
N LEU A 188 -21.33 -20.02 44.99
CA LEU A 188 -22.00 -19.00 44.17
C LEU A 188 -23.49 -19.29 43.90
N ASP A 189 -23.95 -20.48 44.25
CA ASP A 189 -25.28 -20.99 43.97
C ASP A 189 -26.16 -21.07 45.22
N LEU A 190 -27.48 -20.92 45.04
CA LEU A 190 -28.50 -21.31 46.01
C LEU A 190 -28.96 -22.74 45.74
N THR A 191 -28.99 -23.54 46.80
CA THR A 191 -29.56 -24.89 46.82
C THR A 191 -30.74 -24.93 47.77
N ALA A 192 -31.94 -25.26 47.27
CA ALA A 192 -33.14 -25.47 48.06
C ALA A 192 -33.48 -26.96 48.12
N GLU A 193 -33.47 -27.53 49.33
CA GLU A 193 -33.76 -28.92 49.61
C GLU A 193 -35.15 -29.03 50.25
N PHE A 194 -36.03 -29.89 49.69
CA PHE A 194 -37.34 -30.20 50.26
C PHE A 194 -37.75 -31.65 49.93
N GLY A 195 -38.16 -32.41 50.94
CA GLY A 195 -38.48 -33.83 50.78
C GLY A 195 -37.28 -34.64 50.25
N ASP A 196 -37.47 -35.32 49.12
CA ASP A 196 -36.41 -36.04 48.38
C ASP A 196 -35.88 -35.25 47.15
N ALA A 197 -36.27 -33.97 47.01
CA ALA A 197 -35.89 -33.13 45.87
C ALA A 197 -34.93 -32.00 46.29
N ALA A 198 -34.02 -31.65 45.37
CA ALA A 198 -33.12 -30.51 45.51
C ALA A 198 -33.14 -29.66 44.23
N LEU A 199 -33.38 -28.35 44.38
CA LEU A 199 -33.28 -27.37 43.32
C LEU A 199 -32.00 -26.56 43.51
N VAL A 200 -31.19 -26.42 42.45
CA VAL A 200 -29.90 -25.72 42.49
C VAL A 200 -29.88 -24.67 41.39
N THR A 201 -29.59 -23.41 41.74
CA THR A 201 -29.31 -22.36 40.76
C THR A 201 -27.97 -22.65 40.08
N ARG A 202 -27.81 -22.41 38.77
CA ARG A 202 -26.54 -22.68 38.05
C ARG A 202 -25.74 -21.41 37.73
N ILE A 203 -25.67 -20.48 38.68
CA ILE A 203 -24.96 -19.20 38.56
C ILE A 203 -23.46 -19.44 38.47
N SER A 204 -22.92 -20.39 39.25
CA SER A 204 -21.50 -20.77 39.25
C SER A 204 -21.06 -21.32 37.88
N ALA A 205 -21.85 -22.23 37.30
CA ALA A 205 -21.57 -22.86 36.01
C ALA A 205 -21.59 -21.84 34.87
N PHE A 206 -22.53 -20.89 34.90
CA PHE A 206 -22.57 -19.81 33.92
C PHE A 206 -21.38 -18.85 34.08
N THR A 207 -21.08 -18.43 35.31
CA THR A 207 -19.96 -17.54 35.59
C THR A 207 -18.62 -18.17 35.19
N ALA A 208 -18.47 -19.48 35.40
CA ALA A 208 -17.31 -20.24 34.94
C ALA A 208 -17.23 -20.31 33.41
N SER A 209 -18.37 -20.51 32.72
CA SER A 209 -18.43 -20.46 31.25
C SER A 209 -18.05 -19.07 30.72
N LEU A 210 -18.55 -18.01 31.33
CA LEU A 210 -18.23 -16.63 30.96
C LEU A 210 -16.74 -16.34 31.15
N LYS A 211 -16.16 -16.73 32.31
CA LYS A 211 -14.71 -16.60 32.56
C LYS A 211 -13.87 -17.35 31.52
N LYS A 212 -14.32 -18.52 31.06
CA LYS A 212 -13.62 -19.30 30.03
C LYS A 212 -13.64 -18.64 28.65
N VAL A 213 -14.69 -17.87 28.34
CA VAL A 213 -14.79 -17.11 27.08
C VAL A 213 -14.00 -15.81 27.15
N LEU A 214 -13.78 -15.28 28.35
CA LEU A 214 -13.00 -14.07 28.62
C LEU A 214 -11.49 -14.30 28.75
N ALA A 215 -11.02 -15.55 28.86
CA ALA A 215 -9.63 -15.93 29.08
C ALA A 215 -9.01 -16.53 27.82
#